data_AF-A0A0M2R976-F1
#
_entry.id   AF-A0A0M2R976-F1
#
_cell.length_a   1.000
_cell.length_b   1.000
_cell.length_c   1.000
_cell.angle_alpha   90.00
_cell.angle_beta   90.00
_cell.angle_gamma   90.00
#
_symmetry.space_group_name_H-M   'P 1'
#
loop_
_entity.id
_entity.type
_entity.pdbx_description
1 polymer ?
#
loop_
_entity_poly.entity_id
_entity_poly.type
_entity_poly.pdbx_seq_one_letter_code
_entity_poly.pdbx_strand_id
1 'polypeptide(L)'
;MIDEDEEFEHIESSLDDLSHAEFLMIYREAGNNLLFAKRQQWQALAYLSLAFVAIYFLAKANAYDAKFINYLIASSLILTVFAVASEIFLQFWQINEKRKIREISKHLSTSTQRVRALKSRGESNAHRYTMLFMLMAYILMAQIALLRVLWNMAN
;
A
#
# COMPACT_ATOMS: atom_id res chain seq x y z
N MET A 1 -29.25 19.20 -21.52
CA MET A 1 -29.88 17.97 -22.01
C MET A 1 -28.87 16.86 -21.80
N ILE A 2 -29.10 16.04 -20.78
CA ILE A 2 -28.50 14.71 -20.69
C ILE A 2 -29.49 13.87 -21.48
N ASP A 3 -29.08 13.32 -22.63
CA ASP A 3 -29.90 12.34 -23.33
C ASP A 3 -30.04 11.12 -22.42
N GLU A 4 -31.21 11.02 -21.80
CA GLU A 4 -31.68 9.80 -21.17
C GLU A 4 -32.05 8.83 -22.31
N ASP A 5 -31.48 7.63 -22.25
CA ASP A 5 -31.80 6.45 -23.08
C ASP A 5 -31.07 6.26 -24.42
N GLU A 6 -29.72 6.36 -24.42
CA GLU A 6 -28.96 5.36 -25.19
C GLU A 6 -29.07 4.02 -24.45
N GLU A 7 -30.00 3.17 -24.91
CA GLU A 7 -30.15 1.80 -24.44
C GLU A 7 -28.81 1.08 -24.59
N PHE A 8 -28.19 0.80 -23.44
CA PHE A 8 -26.84 0.27 -23.44
C PHE A 8 -26.83 -1.15 -24.01
N GLU A 9 -26.19 -1.31 -25.17
CA GLU A 9 -26.07 -2.60 -25.81
C GLU A 9 -25.16 -3.52 -24.99
N HIS A 10 -25.78 -4.51 -24.38
CA HIS A 10 -25.07 -5.58 -23.71
C HIS A 10 -24.48 -6.53 -24.76
N ILE A 11 -23.15 -6.60 -24.80
CA ILE A 11 -22.43 -7.59 -25.59
C ILE A 11 -21.83 -8.59 -24.61
N GLU A 12 -22.19 -9.85 -24.82
CA GLU A 12 -21.69 -10.97 -24.02
C GLU A 12 -20.18 -11.12 -24.18
N SER A 13 -19.56 -11.78 -23.20
CA SER A 13 -18.15 -12.15 -23.28
C SER A 13 -17.95 -13.16 -24.40
N SER A 14 -16.88 -13.02 -25.19
CA SER A 14 -16.51 -13.99 -26.22
C SER A 14 -15.82 -15.25 -25.65
N LEU A 15 -15.71 -15.36 -24.33
CA LEU A 15 -15.08 -16.49 -23.64
C LEU A 15 -16.08 -17.64 -23.52
N ASP A 16 -15.59 -18.87 -23.66
CA ASP A 16 -16.37 -20.04 -23.26
C ASP A 16 -16.51 -20.12 -21.72
N ASP A 17 -17.42 -20.94 -21.22
CA ASP A 17 -17.73 -21.02 -19.78
C ASP A 17 -16.51 -21.39 -18.93
N LEU A 18 -15.63 -22.26 -19.45
CA LEU A 18 -14.41 -22.68 -18.76
C LEU A 18 -13.40 -21.53 -18.66
N SER A 19 -13.09 -20.87 -19.78
CA SER A 19 -12.18 -19.71 -19.79
C SER A 19 -12.77 -18.56 -18.98
N HIS A 20 -14.08 -18.36 -19.03
CA HIS A 20 -14.76 -17.35 -18.21
C HIS A 20 -14.56 -17.63 -16.72
N ALA A 21 -14.68 -18.88 -16.29
CA ALA A 21 -14.43 -19.28 -14.90
C ALA A 21 -12.97 -19.06 -14.47
N GLU A 22 -12.00 -19.40 -15.32
CA GLU A 22 -10.58 -19.13 -15.05
C GLU A 22 -10.30 -17.62 -14.92
N PHE A 23 -10.89 -16.81 -15.79
CA PHE A 23 -10.76 -15.35 -15.76
C PHE A 23 -11.33 -14.77 -14.47
N LEU A 24 -12.50 -15.22 -14.03
CA LEU A 24 -13.10 -14.79 -12.77
C LEU A 24 -12.28 -15.24 -11.55
N MET A 25 -11.70 -16.44 -11.59
CA MET A 25 -10.80 -16.94 -10.54
C MET A 25 -9.59 -16.02 -10.38
N ILE A 26 -8.88 -15.73 -11.47
CA ILE A 26 -7.69 -14.86 -11.43
C ILE A 26 -8.08 -13.42 -11.06
N TYR A 27 -9.23 -12.93 -11.54
CA TYR A 27 -9.75 -11.61 -11.16
C TYR A 27 -9.93 -11.51 -9.64
N ARG A 28 -10.54 -12.52 -9.03
CA ARG A 28 -10.77 -12.59 -7.58
C ARG A 28 -9.46 -12.70 -6.81
N GLU A 29 -8.54 -13.55 -7.26
CA GLU A 29 -7.23 -13.70 -6.63
C GLU A 29 -6.43 -12.39 -6.65
N ALA A 30 -6.37 -11.72 -7.81
CA ALA A 30 -5.71 -10.42 -7.93
C ALA A 30 -6.36 -9.34 -7.06
N GLY A 31 -7.70 -9.38 -6.90
CA GLY A 31 -8.43 -8.54 -5.95
C GLY A 31 -8.04 -8.79 -4.50
N ASN A 32 -7.95 -10.06 -4.09
CA ASN A 32 -7.52 -10.45 -2.75
C ASN A 32 -6.08 -10.04 -2.46
N ASN A 33 -5.17 -10.28 -3.41
CA ASN A 33 -3.76 -9.89 -3.31
C ASN A 33 -3.60 -8.37 -3.16
N LEU A 34 -4.44 -7.58 -3.85
CA LEU A 34 -4.46 -6.13 -3.70
C LEU A 34 -4.86 -5.69 -2.27
N LEU A 35 -5.88 -6.33 -1.68
CA LEU A 35 -6.30 -6.04 -0.31
C LEU A 35 -5.27 -6.50 0.71
N PHE A 36 -4.65 -7.65 0.49
CA PHE A 36 -3.54 -8.15 1.30
C PHE A 36 -2.37 -7.17 1.32
N ALA A 37 -1.91 -6.73 0.14
CA ALA A 37 -0.80 -5.77 0.05
C ALA A 37 -1.12 -4.45 0.76
N LYS A 38 -2.35 -3.93 0.66
CA LYS A 38 -2.78 -2.75 1.40
C LYS A 38 -2.77 -2.96 2.91
N ARG A 39 -3.25 -4.11 3.38
CA ARG A 39 -3.22 -4.47 4.80
C ARG A 39 -1.79 -4.53 5.31
N GLN A 40 -0.89 -5.13 4.52
CA GLN A 40 0.52 -5.27 4.89
C GLN A 40 1.22 -3.90 5.00
N GLN A 41 0.86 -2.91 4.18
CA GLN A 41 1.38 -1.53 4.30
C GLN A 41 1.03 -0.92 5.67
N TRP A 42 -0.26 -0.96 6.04
CA TRP A 42 -0.70 -0.46 7.35
C TRP A 42 -0.08 -1.22 8.52
N GLN A 43 0.12 -2.53 8.38
CA GLN A 43 0.81 -3.33 9.40
C GLN A 43 2.28 -2.98 9.52
N ALA A 44 3.00 -2.76 8.40
CA ALA A 44 4.39 -2.32 8.42
C ALA A 44 4.54 -0.99 9.16
N LEU A 45 3.63 -0.04 8.94
CA LEU A 45 3.57 1.22 9.66
C LEU A 45 3.37 1.02 11.17
N ALA A 46 2.42 0.18 11.55
CA ALA A 46 2.11 -0.11 12.95
C ALA A 46 3.30 -0.77 13.66
N TYR A 47 3.95 -1.74 13.02
CA TYR A 47 5.12 -2.42 13.58
C TYR A 47 6.33 -1.50 13.71
N LEU A 48 6.58 -0.63 12.72
CA LEU A 48 7.63 0.38 12.84
C LEU A 48 7.36 1.33 14.01
N SER A 49 6.13 1.79 14.14
CA SER A 49 5.72 2.69 15.23
C SER A 49 5.91 2.03 16.60
N LEU A 50 5.51 0.77 16.73
CA LEU A 50 5.72 0.00 17.95
C LEU A 50 7.21 -0.21 18.25
N ALA A 51 8.02 -0.49 17.23
CA ALA A 51 9.47 -0.61 17.37
C ALA A 51 10.10 0.71 17.86
N PHE A 52 9.66 1.86 17.34
CA PHE A 52 10.14 3.17 17.79
C PHE A 52 9.78 3.46 19.25
N VAL A 53 8.56 3.11 19.66
CA VAL A 53 8.15 3.21 21.07
C VAL A 53 9.02 2.30 21.96
N ALA A 54 9.27 1.06 21.54
CA ALA A 54 10.14 0.14 22.26
C ALA A 54 11.58 0.68 22.37
N ILE A 55 12.14 1.19 21.27
CA ILE A 55 13.47 1.81 21.24
C ILE A 55 13.54 2.98 22.22
N TYR A 56 12.52 3.85 22.23
CA TYR A 56 12.45 4.97 23.17
C TYR A 56 12.49 4.49 24.64
N PHE A 57 11.68 3.48 24.99
CA PHE A 57 11.68 2.96 26.36
C PHE A 57 13.01 2.30 26.74
N LEU A 58 13.64 1.56 25.83
CA LEU A 58 14.96 0.96 26.04
C LEU A 58 16.03 2.02 26.25
N ALA A 59 16.02 3.09 25.45
CA ALA A 59 16.95 4.21 25.62
C ALA A 59 16.74 4.93 26.95
N LYS A 60 15.48 5.19 27.33
CA LYS A 60 15.14 5.84 28.60
C LYS A 60 15.57 5.01 29.82
N ALA A 61 15.43 3.68 29.75
CA ALA A 61 15.86 2.78 30.83
C ALA A 61 17.39 2.70 30.98
N ASN A 62 18.14 3.04 29.93
CA ASN A 62 19.60 2.95 29.87
C ASN A 62 20.24 4.30 29.50
N ALA A 63 19.66 5.40 29.97
CA ALA A 63 19.99 6.76 29.52
C ALA A 63 21.46 7.17 29.76
N TYR A 64 22.17 6.48 30.64
CA TYR A 64 23.57 6.76 30.98
C TYR A 64 24.59 6.07 30.05
N ASP A 65 24.16 5.12 29.21
CA ASP A 65 25.03 4.41 28.27
C ASP A 65 24.92 5.01 26.85
N ALA A 66 25.76 6.01 26.57
CA ALA A 66 25.81 6.67 25.27
C ALA A 66 26.15 5.70 24.11
N LYS A 67 26.94 4.64 24.36
CA LYS A 67 27.23 3.65 23.32
C LYS A 67 25.98 2.85 22.97
N PHE A 68 25.22 2.43 23.98
CA PHE A 68 23.96 1.74 23.78
C PHE A 68 22.93 2.61 23.03
N ILE A 69 22.81 3.89 23.38
CA ILE A 69 21.92 4.83 22.66
C ILE A 69 22.33 4.97 21.19
N ASN A 70 23.63 5.05 20.89
CA ASN A 70 24.13 5.11 19.51
C ASN A 70 23.78 3.84 18.71
N TYR A 71 23.82 2.66 19.34
CA TYR A 71 23.35 1.42 18.70
C TYR A 71 21.84 1.43 18.42
N LEU A 72 21.04 1.99 19.33
CA LEU A 72 19.60 2.16 19.12
C LEU A 72 19.29 3.14 17.99
N ILE A 73 20.05 4.24 17.88
CA ILE A 73 19.96 5.18 16.75
C ILE A 73 20.24 4.46 15.42
N ALA A 74 21.36 3.74 15.32
CA ALA A 74 21.70 2.98 14.11
C ALA A 74 20.62 1.95 13.75
N SER A 75 20.10 1.25 14.76
CA SER A 75 19.02 0.27 14.59
C SER A 75 17.72 0.90 14.06
N SER A 76 17.33 2.07 14.60
CA SER A 76 16.14 2.81 14.13
C SER A 76 16.24 3.24 12.66
N LEU A 77 17.44 3.64 12.22
CA LEU A 77 17.70 4.01 10.83
C LEU A 77 17.55 2.82 9.89
N ILE A 78 18.11 1.67 10.29
CA ILE A 78 17.99 0.42 9.51
C ILE A 78 16.52 0.01 9.39
N LEU A 79 15.77 0.01 10.49
CA LEU A 79 14.34 -0.31 10.47
C LEU A 79 13.53 0.63 9.57
N THR A 80 13.88 1.92 9.58
CA THR A 80 13.26 2.93 8.70
C THR A 80 13.49 2.58 7.23
N VAL A 81 14.73 2.24 6.84
CA VAL A 81 15.07 1.85 5.47
C VAL A 81 14.27 0.62 5.04
N PHE A 82 14.18 -0.41 5.91
CA PHE A 82 13.38 -1.60 5.62
C PHE A 82 11.89 -1.30 5.48
N ALA A 83 11.33 -0.41 6.31
CA ALA A 83 9.93 0.00 6.19
C ALA A 83 9.66 0.73 4.87
N VAL A 84 10.51 1.68 4.49
CA VAL A 84 10.44 2.41 3.22
C VAL A 84 10.53 1.45 2.02
N ALA A 85 11.51 0.53 2.04
CA ALA A 85 11.67 -0.46 0.99
C ALA A 85 10.44 -1.39 0.86
N SER A 86 9.89 -1.83 2.00
CA SER A 86 8.68 -2.67 2.04
C SER A 86 7.47 -1.95 1.46
N GLU A 87 7.27 -0.67 1.80
CA GLU A 87 6.21 0.16 1.22
C GLU A 87 6.32 0.26 -0.30
N ILE A 88 7.52 0.55 -0.81
CA ILE A 88 7.79 0.65 -2.25
C ILE A 88 7.49 -0.69 -2.94
N PHE A 89 7.98 -1.81 -2.38
CA PHE A 89 7.76 -3.14 -2.93
C PHE A 89 6.27 -3.49 -2.98
N LEU A 90 5.54 -3.22 -1.91
CA LEU A 90 4.09 -3.44 -1.84
C LEU A 90 3.34 -2.56 -2.86
N GLN A 91 3.78 -1.32 -3.11
CA GLN A 91 3.20 -0.47 -4.16
C GLN A 91 3.39 -1.08 -5.55
N PHE A 92 4.59 -1.59 -5.87
CA PHE A 92 4.84 -2.27 -7.14
C PHE A 92 3.97 -3.52 -7.31
N TRP A 93 3.82 -4.31 -6.24
CA TRP A 93 2.91 -5.45 -6.25
C TRP A 93 1.47 -5.02 -6.55
N GLN A 94 0.95 -4.02 -5.84
CA GLN A 94 -0.40 -3.50 -6.10
C GLN A 94 -0.61 -3.01 -7.54
N ILE A 95 0.42 -2.42 -8.15
CA ILE A 95 0.39 -1.99 -9.56
C ILE A 95 0.26 -3.22 -10.48
N ASN A 96 1.04 -4.27 -10.22
CA ASN A 96 1.01 -5.49 -11.02
C ASN A 96 -0.35 -6.21 -10.92
N GLU A 97 -0.92 -6.36 -9.72
CA GLU A 97 -2.25 -6.97 -9.58
C GLU A 97 -3.32 -6.14 -10.30
N LYS A 98 -3.27 -4.80 -10.21
CA LYS A 98 -4.20 -3.95 -10.96
C LYS A 98 -4.07 -4.10 -12.48
N ARG A 99 -2.86 -4.35 -12.99
CA ARG A 99 -2.62 -4.63 -14.41
C ARG A 99 -3.30 -5.94 -14.81
N LYS A 100 -3.17 -7.01 -14.02
CA LYS A 100 -3.88 -8.28 -14.25
C LYS A 100 -5.40 -8.08 -14.31
N ILE A 101 -5.97 -7.43 -13.28
CA ILE A 101 -7.41 -7.12 -13.21
C ILE A 101 -7.83 -6.31 -14.44
N ARG A 102 -7.01 -5.34 -14.88
CA ARG A 102 -7.28 -4.53 -16.09
C ARG A 102 -7.33 -5.38 -17.35
N GLU A 103 -6.39 -6.29 -17.51
CA GLU A 103 -6.32 -7.14 -18.69
C GLU A 103 -7.53 -8.07 -18.77
N ILE A 104 -7.79 -8.81 -17.69
CA ILE A 104 -8.92 -9.76 -17.59
C ILE A 104 -10.26 -9.10 -17.95
N SER A 105 -10.48 -7.90 -17.43
CA SER A 105 -11.72 -7.16 -17.65
C SER A 105 -11.99 -6.75 -19.09
N LYS A 106 -10.98 -6.70 -19.97
CA LYS A 106 -11.21 -6.42 -21.40
C LYS A 106 -11.96 -7.55 -22.10
N HIS A 107 -11.89 -8.76 -21.54
CA HIS A 107 -12.52 -9.96 -22.09
C HIS A 107 -13.89 -10.26 -21.45
N LEU A 108 -14.27 -9.52 -20.41
CA LEU A 108 -15.59 -9.64 -19.77
C LEU A 108 -16.63 -8.82 -20.54
N SER A 109 -17.91 -9.07 -20.27
CA SER A 109 -19.03 -8.40 -20.93
C SER A 109 -18.98 -6.87 -20.86
N THR A 110 -19.62 -6.19 -21.82
CA THR A 110 -19.64 -4.72 -21.86
C THR A 110 -20.25 -4.13 -20.59
N SER A 111 -21.26 -4.76 -19.99
CA SER A 111 -21.84 -4.33 -18.70
C SER A 111 -20.79 -4.30 -17.59
N THR A 112 -19.94 -5.33 -17.50
CA THR A 112 -18.87 -5.41 -16.50
C THR A 112 -17.84 -4.30 -16.72
N GLN A 113 -17.48 -4.06 -17.98
CA GLN A 113 -16.57 -2.98 -18.35
C GLN A 113 -17.14 -1.61 -17.97
N ARG A 114 -18.43 -1.37 -18.22
CA ARG A 114 -19.13 -0.12 -17.87
C ARG A 114 -19.14 0.13 -16.37
N VAL A 115 -19.55 -0.86 -15.57
CA VAL A 115 -19.55 -0.75 -14.11
C VAL A 115 -18.16 -0.42 -13.59
N ARG A 116 -17.11 -1.01 -14.19
CA ARG A 116 -15.74 -0.71 -13.80
C ARG A 116 -15.26 0.67 -14.25
N ALA A 117 -15.74 1.16 -15.40
CA ALA A 117 -15.41 2.48 -15.92
C ALA A 117 -15.95 3.62 -15.06
N LEU A 118 -17.00 3.38 -14.25
CA LEU A 118 -17.51 4.35 -13.26
C LEU A 118 -16.42 4.83 -12.29
N LYS A 119 -15.42 4.01 -12.01
CA LYS A 119 -14.28 4.41 -11.18
C LYS A 119 -13.26 5.18 -12.00
N SER A 120 -13.19 6.49 -11.79
CA SER A 120 -12.20 7.36 -12.46
C SER A 120 -10.76 6.87 -12.24
N ARG A 121 -10.04 6.66 -13.34
CA ARG A 121 -8.63 6.25 -13.33
C ARG A 121 -7.73 7.35 -12.75
N GLY A 122 -8.05 8.61 -13.06
CA GLY A 122 -7.31 9.77 -12.55
C GLY A 122 -7.43 9.89 -11.04
N GLU A 123 -8.67 9.83 -10.55
CA GLU A 123 -8.96 9.90 -9.12
C GLU A 123 -8.32 8.72 -8.36
N SER A 124 -8.43 7.50 -8.90
CA SER A 124 -7.81 6.32 -8.28
C SER A 124 -6.27 6.38 -8.24
N ASN A 125 -5.64 7.09 -9.16
CA ASN A 125 -4.19 7.30 -9.13
C ASN A 125 -3.82 8.39 -8.11
N ALA A 126 -4.56 9.50 -8.08
CA ALA A 126 -4.37 10.57 -7.10
C ALA A 126 -4.47 10.02 -5.67
N HIS A 127 -5.56 9.32 -5.33
CA HIS A 127 -5.73 8.68 -4.01
C HIS A 127 -4.57 7.77 -3.62
N ARG A 128 -4.02 7.01 -4.59
CA ARG A 128 -2.89 6.10 -4.32
C ARG A 128 -1.62 6.88 -3.97
N TYR A 129 -1.27 7.88 -4.78
CA TYR A 129 -0.05 8.65 -4.56
C TYR A 129 -0.15 9.54 -3.32
N THR A 130 -1.33 10.09 -3.03
CA THR A 130 -1.58 10.81 -1.77
C THR A 130 -1.39 9.89 -0.57
N MET A 131 -1.93 8.67 -0.59
CA MET A 131 -1.74 7.71 0.50
C MET A 131 -0.26 7.31 0.67
N LEU A 132 0.45 7.05 -0.43
CA LEU A 132 1.88 6.74 -0.40
C LEU A 132 2.70 7.91 0.17
N PHE A 133 2.39 9.14 -0.24
CA PHE A 133 3.02 10.34 0.28
C PHE A 133 2.78 10.48 1.78
N MET A 134 1.54 10.28 2.26
CA MET A 134 1.21 10.35 3.68
C MET A 134 1.95 9.29 4.50
N LEU A 135 2.03 8.05 4.00
CA LEU A 135 2.78 6.97 4.66
C LEU A 135 4.28 7.28 4.74
N MET A 136 4.87 7.75 3.64
CA MET A 136 6.27 8.13 3.61
C MET A 136 6.57 9.30 4.55
N ALA A 137 5.73 10.34 4.51
CA ALA A 137 5.84 11.49 5.40
C ALA A 137 5.73 11.07 6.86
N TYR A 138 4.80 10.16 7.20
CA TYR A 138 4.67 9.63 8.56
C TYR A 138 5.96 8.92 9.02
N ILE A 139 6.49 8.00 8.20
CA ILE A 139 7.72 7.24 8.53
C ILE A 139 8.88 8.21 8.80
N LEU A 140 9.06 9.20 7.94
CA LEU A 140 10.12 10.20 8.09
C LEU A 140 9.92 11.06 9.34
N MET A 141 8.71 11.55 9.58
CA MET A 141 8.39 12.35 10.77
C MET A 141 8.59 11.57 12.07
N ALA A 142 8.17 10.31 12.11
CA ALA A 142 8.37 9.43 13.25
C ALA A 142 9.86 9.17 13.51
N GLN A 143 10.65 8.93 12.45
CA GLN A 143 12.09 8.75 12.58
C GLN A 143 12.79 10.03 13.05
N ILE A 144 12.44 11.19 12.50
CA ILE A 144 12.99 12.49 12.94
C ILE A 144 12.68 12.74 14.41
N ALA A 145 11.44 12.48 14.83
CA ALA A 145 11.03 12.64 16.23
C ALA A 145 11.83 11.72 17.16
N LEU A 146 11.99 10.45 16.81
CA LEU A 146 12.77 9.50 17.59
C LEU A 146 14.25 9.92 17.67
N LEU A 147 14.87 10.25 16.53
CA LEU A 147 16.26 10.70 16.48
C LEU A 147 16.50 11.92 17.37
N ARG A 148 15.59 12.90 17.34
CA ARG A 148 15.71 14.10 18.18
C ARG A 148 15.70 13.76 19.67
N VAL A 149 14.85 12.82 20.07
CA VAL A 149 14.77 12.38 21.47
C VAL A 149 16.02 11.60 21.87
N LEU A 150 16.48 10.66 21.05
CA LEU A 150 17.67 9.85 21.35
C LEU A 150 18.95 10.71 21.36
N TRP A 151 19.07 11.68 20.44
CA TRP A 151 20.21 12.58 20.38
C TRP A 151 20.36 13.44 21.65
N ASN A 152 19.24 13.87 22.22
CA ASN A 152 19.22 14.61 23.49
C ASN A 152 19.52 13.74 24.72
N MET A 153 19.47 12.41 24.59
CA MET A 153 19.87 11.49 25.67
C MET A 153 21.35 11.11 25.56
N ALA A 154 21.91 11.12 24.34
CA ALA A 154 23.30 10.76 24.09
C ALA A 154 24.30 11.89 24.35
N ASN A 155 23.84 13.15 24.34
CA ASN A 155 24.64 14.36 24.61
C ASN A 155 24.09 15.11 25.82
#